data_AF-A0A7C6UN72-F1
#
_entry.id   AF-A0A7C6UN72-F1
#
_cell.length_a   1.000
_cell.length_b   1.000
_cell.length_c   1.000
_cell.angle_alpha   90.00
_cell.angle_beta   90.00
_cell.angle_gamma   90.00
#
_symmetry.space_group_name_H-M   'P 1'
#
loop_
_entity.id
_entity.type
_entity.pdbx_description
1 polymer ?
#
loop_
_entity_poly.entity_id
_entity_poly.type
_entity_poly.pdbx_seq_one_letter_code
_entity_poly.pdbx_strand_id
1 'polypeptide(L)'
;QYRELLKTEGVLLEFTENAIEEIAEIAYTVNSQTENIGARRLHTIMEKLLEEMLFDAPEVVQKKIVIDHNYVQKRLGSIVSNEDLSRYIL
;
A
#
# COMPACT_ATOMS: atom_id res chain seq x y z
N GLN A 1 -11.78 4.34 -2.16
CA GLN A 1 -11.44 4.77 -3.54
C GLN A 1 -10.87 3.62 -4.36
N TYR A 2 -9.67 3.09 -4.05
CA TYR A 2 -8.99 2.08 -4.88
C TYR A 2 -9.82 0.83 -5.22
N ARG A 3 -10.64 0.34 -4.29
CA ARG A 3 -11.55 -0.79 -4.54
C ARG A 3 -12.51 -0.52 -5.70
N GLU A 4 -13.11 0.67 -5.77
CA GLU A 4 -14.03 1.02 -6.85
C GLU A 4 -13.30 1.38 -8.14
N LEU A 5 -12.09 1.95 -8.05
CA LEU A 5 -11.27 2.24 -9.22
C LEU A 5 -10.89 0.94 -9.95
N LEU A 6 -10.33 -0.04 -9.24
CA LEU A 6 -9.93 -1.31 -9.85
C LEU A 6 -11.12 -2.16 -10.32
N LYS A 7 -12.29 -1.94 -9.73
CA LYS A 7 -13.53 -2.59 -10.16
C LYS A 7 -13.97 -2.15 -11.56
N THR A 8 -13.59 -0.95 -12.03
CA THR A 8 -13.85 -0.56 -13.43
C THR A 8 -13.07 -1.43 -14.42
N GLU A 9 -11.90 -1.90 -13.99
CA GLU A 9 -11.04 -2.83 -14.72
C GLU A 9 -11.41 -4.31 -14.47
N GLY A 10 -12.52 -4.57 -13.76
CA GLY A 10 -12.98 -5.93 -13.46
C GLY A 10 -12.22 -6.63 -12.32
N VAL A 11 -11.40 -5.89 -11.56
CA VAL A 11 -10.61 -6.40 -10.43
C VAL A 11 -11.29 -6.06 -9.10
N LEU A 12 -11.65 -7.08 -8.31
CA LEU A 12 -12.17 -6.92 -6.96
C LEU A 12 -11.03 -6.88 -5.95
N LEU A 13 -10.81 -5.70 -5.36
CA LEU A 13 -9.83 -5.52 -4.29
C LEU A 13 -10.48 -5.64 -2.90
N GLU A 14 -9.90 -6.49 -2.05
CA GLU A 14 -10.26 -6.62 -0.64
C GLU A 14 -9.05 -6.44 0.26
N PHE A 15 -9.23 -5.74 1.37
CA PHE A 15 -8.23 -5.63 2.43
C PHE A 15 -8.70 -6.43 3.62
N THR A 16 -7.82 -7.24 4.16
CA THR A 16 -8.02 -7.89 5.45
C THR A 16 -7.81 -6.89 6.58
N GLU A 17 -8.38 -7.15 7.76
CA GLU A 17 -8.23 -6.25 8.92
C GLU A 17 -6.76 -6.08 9.33
N ASN A 18 -6.00 -7.17 9.37
CA ASN A 18 -4.56 -7.15 9.67
C ASN A 18 -3.74 -6.43 8.61
N ALA A 19 -4.16 -6.39 7.34
CA ALA A 19 -3.51 -5.53 6.35
C ALA A 19 -3.74 -4.05 6.62
N ILE A 20 -4.94 -3.66 7.05
CA ILE A 20 -5.27 -2.27 7.38
C ILE A 20 -4.46 -1.82 8.61
N GLU A 21 -4.35 -2.66 9.63
CA GLU A 21 -3.52 -2.41 10.81
C GLU A 21 -2.06 -2.21 10.42
N GLU A 22 -1.51 -3.10 9.59
CA GLU A 22 -0.13 -3.00 9.12
C GLU A 22 0.14 -1.71 8.33
N ILE A 23 -0.77 -1.34 7.41
CA ILE A 23 -0.66 -0.08 6.65
C ILE A 23 -0.62 1.13 7.59
N ALA A 24 -1.45 1.12 8.64
CA ALA A 24 -1.49 2.20 9.63
C ALA A 24 -0.20 2.25 10.47
N GLU A 25 0.33 1.10 10.88
CA GLU A 25 1.58 0.99 11.64
C GLU A 25 2.78 1.49 10.82
N ILE A 26 2.85 1.12 9.54
CA ILE A 26 3.86 1.62 8.62
C ILE A 26 3.76 3.14 8.47
N ALA A 27 2.56 3.69 8.27
CA ALA A 27 2.34 5.13 8.14
C ALA A 27 2.78 5.90 9.39
N TYR A 28 2.48 5.36 10.57
CA TYR A 28 2.91 5.92 11.84
C TYR A 28 4.44 5.87 12.00
N THR A 29 5.05 4.74 11.65
CA THR A 29 6.50 4.52 11.75
C THR A 29 7.26 5.49 10.86
N VAL A 30 6.87 5.61 9.59
CA VAL A 30 7.51 6.54 8.65
C VAL A 30 7.35 8.00 9.09
N ASN A 31 6.17 8.39 9.60
CA ASN A 31 5.98 9.71 10.20
C ASN A 31 6.86 9.97 11.43
N SER A 32 7.24 8.93 12.17
CA SER A 32 8.09 9.04 13.35
C SER A 32 9.58 9.08 13.01
N GLN A 33 9.98 8.41 11.92
CA GLN A 33 11.36 8.37 11.44
C GLN A 33 11.72 9.56 10.53
N THR A 34 10.72 10.14 9.86
CA THR A 34 10.91 11.26 8.92
C THR A 34 10.08 12.47 9.36
N GLU A 35 9.67 13.33 8.42
CA GLU A 35 8.77 14.42 8.73
C GLU A 35 7.35 13.89 8.99
N ASN A 36 6.75 14.28 10.11
CA ASN A 36 5.38 13.90 10.40
C ASN A 36 4.39 14.77 9.61
N ILE A 37 3.83 14.20 8.53
CA ILE A 37 2.81 14.85 7.70
C ILE A 37 1.38 14.37 8.05
N GLY A 38 1.23 13.64 9.16
CA GLY A 38 -0.03 13.09 9.64
C GLY A 38 -0.64 12.08 8.66
N ALA A 39 -1.97 12.09 8.55
CA ALA A 39 -2.73 11.16 7.71
C ALA A 39 -2.39 11.25 6.21
N ARG A 40 -1.75 12.34 5.75
CA ARG A 40 -1.34 12.49 4.34
C ARG A 40 -0.37 11.39 3.90
N ARG A 41 0.41 10.84 4.84
CA ARG A 41 1.34 9.71 4.63
C ARG A 41 0.65 8.47 4.05
N LEU A 42 -0.64 8.27 4.35
CA LEU A 42 -1.40 7.13 3.83
C LEU A 42 -1.53 7.19 2.30
N HIS A 43 -1.51 8.37 1.68
CA HIS A 43 -1.62 8.48 0.22
C HIS A 43 -0.42 7.83 -0.48
N THR A 44 0.79 8.24 -0.12
CA THR A 44 2.03 7.72 -0.73
C THR A 44 2.24 6.24 -0.43
N ILE A 45 1.92 5.81 0.80
CA ILE A 45 1.94 4.38 1.17
C ILE A 45 0.98 3.55 0.32
N MET A 46 -0.27 4.00 0.16
CA MET A 46 -1.26 3.27 -0.61
C MET A 46 -0.91 3.22 -2.10
N GLU A 47 -0.38 4.31 -2.66
CA GLU A 47 0.12 4.33 -4.04
C GLU A 47 1.26 3.32 -4.21
N LYS A 48 2.25 3.32 -3.31
CA LYS A 48 3.39 2.40 -3.41
C LYS A 48 2.98 0.94 -3.21
N LEU A 49 2.04 0.68 -2.30
CA LEU A 49 1.50 -0.66 -2.05
C LEU A 49 0.80 -1.25 -3.28
N LEU A 50 0.09 -0.41 -4.03
CA LEU A 50 -0.73 -0.81 -5.16
C LEU A 50 -0.07 -0.58 -6.53
N GLU A 51 1.14 -0.01 -6.58
CA GLU A 51 1.84 0.39 -7.81
C GLU A 51 1.90 -0.74 -8.86
N GLU A 52 2.44 -1.91 -8.49
CA GLU A 52 2.52 -3.05 -9.41
C GLU A 52 1.13 -3.57 -9.80
N MET A 53 0.17 -3.57 -8.87
CA MET A 53 -1.20 -3.99 -9.19
C MET A 53 -1.85 -3.05 -10.20
N LEU A 54 -1.65 -1.74 -10.06
CA LEU A 54 -2.20 -0.73 -10.98
C LEU A 54 -1.54 -0.82 -12.35
N PHE A 55 -0.26 -1.20 -12.41
CA PHE A 55 0.45 -1.46 -13.67
C PHE A 55 -0.06 -2.73 -14.36
N ASP A 56 -0.23 -3.83 -13.62
CA ASP A 56 -0.63 -5.12 -14.17
C ASP A 56 -2.15 -5.21 -14.42
N ALA A 57 -2.97 -4.37 -13.78
CA ALA A 57 -4.43 -4.45 -13.78
C ALA A 57 -5.08 -4.71 -15.17
N PRO A 58 -4.64 -4.09 -16.28
CA PRO A 58 -5.20 -4.36 -17.62
C PRO A 58 -4.99 -5.81 -18.10
N GLU A 59 -3.96 -6.49 -17.60
CA GLU A 59 -3.57 -7.85 -17.99
C GLU A 59 -4.04 -8.91 -16.97
N VAL A 60 -4.53 -8.50 -15.80
CA VAL A 60 -4.96 -9.42 -14.74
C VAL A 60 -6.23 -10.17 -15.14
N VAL A 61 -6.08 -11.47 -15.41
CA VAL A 61 -7.21 -12.41 -15.63
C VAL A 61 -7.99 -12.67 -14.33
N GLN A 62 -7.36 -12.45 -13.19
CA GLN A 62 -7.86 -12.81 -11.87
C GLN A 62 -8.79 -11.74 -11.28
N LYS A 63 -10.08 -12.08 -11.14
CA LYS A 63 -11.13 -11.13 -10.76
C LYS A 63 -11.11 -10.66 -9.31
N LYS A 64 -10.29 -11.24 -8.44
CA LYS A 64 -10.27 -10.92 -7.00
C LYS A 64 -8.87 -10.99 -6.44
N ILE A 65 -8.46 -9.92 -5.77
CA ILE A 65 -7.17 -9.78 -5.09
C ILE A 65 -7.42 -9.41 -3.64
N VAL A 66 -6.78 -10.16 -2.75
CA VAL A 66 -6.85 -9.95 -1.30
C VAL A 66 -5.51 -9.42 -0.83
N ILE A 67 -5.51 -8.23 -0.24
CA ILE A 67 -4.36 -7.64 0.42
C ILE A 67 -4.36 -8.11 1.86
N ASP A 68 -3.39 -8.95 2.20
CA ASP A 68 -3.11 -9.43 3.54
C ASP A 68 -1.87 -8.77 4.14
N HIS A 69 -1.64 -9.00 5.44
CA HIS A 69 -0.46 -8.50 6.14
C HIS A 69 0.84 -8.88 5.42
N ASN A 70 0.97 -10.11 4.92
CA ASN A 70 2.16 -10.57 4.22
C ASN A 70 2.40 -9.79 2.92
N TYR A 71 1.34 -9.48 2.18
CA TYR A 71 1.42 -8.64 0.99
C TYR A 71 1.96 -7.25 1.33
N VAL A 72 1.43 -6.63 2.38
CA VAL A 72 1.88 -5.30 2.84
C VAL A 72 3.36 -5.34 3.25
N GLN A 73 3.75 -6.29 4.08
CA GLN A 73 5.13 -6.49 4.52
C GLN A 73 6.10 -6.72 3.35
N LYS A 74 5.72 -7.58 2.40
CA LYS A 74 6.55 -7.86 1.21
C LYS A 74 6.78 -6.61 0.37
N ARG A 75 5.79 -5.72 0.27
CA ARG A 75 5.86 -4.50 -0.56
C ARG A 75 6.56 -3.35 0.12
N LEU A 76 6.33 -3.17 1.42
CA LEU A 76 6.72 -1.96 2.13
C LEU A 76 7.80 -2.18 3.19
N GLY A 77 8.00 -3.41 3.67
CA GLY A 77 8.88 -3.70 4.80
C GLY A 77 10.33 -3.26 4.57
N SER A 78 10.87 -3.45 3.35
CA SER A 78 12.22 -3.00 3.01
C SER A 78 12.34 -1.46 2.98
N ILE A 79 11.27 -0.76 2.61
CA ILE A 79 11.25 0.71 2.52
C ILE A 79 11.24 1.31 3.92
N VAL A 80 10.41 0.76 4.81
CA VAL A 80 10.32 1.21 6.23
C VAL A 80 11.60 0.93 7.00
N SER A 81 12.33 -0.15 6.66
CA SER A 81 13.60 -0.47 7.31
C SER A 81 14.74 0.50 6.95
N ASN A 82 14.56 1.34 5.92
CA ASN A 82 15.59 2.26 5.43
C ASN A 82 15.06 3.71 5.46
N GLU A 83 15.59 4.50 6.39
CA GLU A 83 15.15 5.89 6.62
C GLU A 83 15.37 6.79 5.38
N ASP A 84 16.49 6.62 4.67
CA ASP A 84 16.77 7.38 3.44
C ASP A 84 15.76 7.01 2.35
N LEU A 85 15.50 5.71 2.17
CA LEU A 85 14.52 5.23 1.19
C LEU A 85 13.12 5.76 1.52
N SER A 86 12.73 5.70 2.80
CA SER A 86 11.47 6.24 3.28
C SER A 86 11.34 7.73 3.01
N ARG A 87 12.41 8.52 3.18
CA ARG A 87 12.40 9.97 2.95
C ARG A 87 12.22 10.36 1.47
N TYR A 88 12.72 9.55 0.55
CA TYR A 88 12.65 9.83 -0.90
C TYR A 88 11.47 9.16 -1.61
N ILE A 89 10.96 8.04 -1.09
CA ILE A 89 9.92 7.23 -1.73
C ILE A 89 8.56 7.35 -1.04
N LEU A 90 8.51 7.58 0.29
CA LEU A 90 7.28 7.58 1.09
C LEU A 90 6.93 8.92 1.72
#